data_AF-A0A838MKM8-F1
#
_entry.id   AF-A0A838MKM8-F1
#
_cell.length_a   1.000
_cell.length_b   1.000
_cell.length_c   1.000
_cell.angle_alpha   90.00
_cell.angle_beta   90.00
_cell.angle_gamma   90.00
#
_symmetry.space_group_name_H-M   'P 1'
#
loop_
_entity.id
_entity.type
_entity.pdbx_description
1 polymer ?
#
loop_
_entity_poly.entity_id
_entity_poly.type
_entity_poly.pdbx_seq_one_letter_code
_entity_poly.pdbx_strand_id
1 'polypeptide(L)' 'MDDEPPARRGDAASHLSGESLDSYSQGELAARIALLEAEIVRVTAHREKVAAHKLAAEAFFRSPDTAQGS' A
#
# COMPACT_ATOMS: atom_id res chain seq x y z
N MET A 1 19.73 -22.03 4.52
CA MET A 1 19.14 -20.68 4.43
C MET A 1 17.68 -20.92 4.19
N ASP A 2 16.88 -20.82 5.25
CA ASP A 2 15.44 -20.97 5.18
C ASP A 2 14.87 -19.74 4.48
N ASP A 3 14.46 -19.94 3.23
CA ASP A 3 13.75 -18.97 2.41
C ASP A 3 12.28 -18.95 2.89
N GLU A 4 12.07 -18.40 4.09
CA GLU A 4 10.73 -18.20 4.65
C GLU A 4 9.97 -17.28 3.68
N PRO A 5 8.89 -17.75 3.04
CA PRO A 5 8.14 -16.90 2.12
C PRO A 5 7.66 -15.67 2.89
N PRO A 6 7.67 -14.47 2.27
CA PRO A 6 7.23 -13.27 2.95
C PRO A 6 5.83 -13.51 3.50
N ALA A 7 5.69 -13.43 4.83
CA ALA A 7 4.41 -13.56 5.52
C ALA A 7 3.36 -12.80 4.70
N ARG A 8 2.24 -13.47 4.38
CA ARG A 8 1.19 -12.90 3.52
C ARG A 8 0.82 -11.53 4.08
N ARG A 9 1.27 -10.46 3.42
CA ARG A 9 1.07 -9.04 3.78
C ARG A 9 -0.41 -8.59 3.88
N GLY A 10 -1.36 -9.52 3.82
CA GLY A 10 -2.80 -9.29 3.92
C GLY A 10 -3.43 -9.75 5.24
N ASP A 11 -2.64 -10.09 6.25
CA ASP A 11 -3.16 -10.58 7.53
C ASP A 11 -3.77 -9.48 8.41
N ALA A 12 -3.16 -8.30 8.50
CA ALA A 12 -3.55 -7.26 9.47
C ALA A 12 -4.95 -6.68 9.22
N ALA A 13 -5.30 -6.35 7.98
CA ALA A 13 -6.64 -5.83 7.66
C ALA A 13 -7.72 -6.91 7.85
N SER A 14 -7.39 -8.15 7.51
CA SER A 14 -8.28 -9.30 7.71
C SER A 14 -8.52 -9.55 9.21
N HIS A 15 -7.47 -9.49 10.02
CA HIS A 15 -7.56 -9.62 11.48
C HIS A 15 -8.41 -8.49 12.07
N LEU A 16 -8.15 -7.25 11.69
CA LEU A 16 -8.90 -6.08 12.15
C LEU A 16 -10.40 -6.20 11.86
N SER A 17 -10.77 -6.73 10.69
CA SER A 17 -12.17 -6.92 10.28
C SER A 17 -12.91 -8.01 11.07
N GLY A 18 -12.18 -8.95 11.66
CA GLY A 18 -12.74 -10.05 12.46
C GLY A 18 -12.87 -9.72 13.95
N GLU A 19 -12.35 -8.58 14.41
CA GLU A 19 -12.46 -8.16 15.80
C GLU A 19 -13.89 -7.72 16.14
N SER A 20 -14.44 -8.21 17.26
CA SER A 20 -15.71 -7.71 17.77
C SER A 20 -15.52 -6.28 18.31
N LEU A 21 -16.47 -5.41 17.96
CA LEU A 21 -16.54 -4.02 18.41
C LEU A 21 -17.47 -3.84 19.60
N ASP A 22 -18.16 -4.89 20.05
CA ASP A 22 -19.25 -4.79 21.03
C ASP A 22 -18.78 -4.34 22.42
N SER A 23 -17.51 -4.54 22.74
CA SER A 23 -16.90 -4.15 24.01
C SER A 23 -16.31 -2.74 24.03
N TYR A 24 -16.27 -2.06 22.88
CA TYR A 24 -15.61 -0.75 22.75
C TYR A 24 -16.59 0.37 23.10
N SER A 25 -16.11 1.35 23.86
CA SER A 25 -16.81 2.61 24.05
C SER A 25 -16.77 3.48 22.79
N GLN A 26 -17.66 4.47 22.71
CA GLN A 26 -17.69 5.44 21.60
C GLN A 26 -16.36 6.19 21.43
N GLY A 27 -15.68 6.51 22.53
CA GLY A 27 -14.38 7.19 22.49
C GLY A 27 -13.28 6.30 21.92
N GLU A 28 -13.26 5.02 22.29
CA GLU A 28 -12.29 4.05 21.77
C GLU A 28 -12.53 3.76 20.28
N LEU A 29 -13.79 3.68 19.86
CA LEU A 29 -14.14 3.56 18.44
C LEU A 29 -13.69 4.79 17.65
N ALA A 30 -13.90 6.00 18.17
CA ALA A 30 -13.46 7.23 17.52
C ALA A 30 -11.92 7.29 17.39
N ALA A 31 -11.19 6.91 18.45
CA ALA A 31 -9.73 6.84 18.41
C ALA A 31 -9.23 5.80 17.39
N ARG A 32 -9.87 4.62 17.34
CA ARG A 32 -9.55 3.57 16.36
C ARG A 32 -9.79 4.05 14.93
N ILE A 33 -10.89 4.73 14.66
CA ILE A 33 -11.20 5.31 13.34
C ILE A 33 -10.10 6.29 12.92
N ALA A 34 -9.74 7.23 13.79
CA ALA A 34 -8.73 8.24 13.47
C ALA A 34 -7.36 7.62 13.09
N LEU A 35 -6.96 6.54 13.77
CA LEU A 35 -5.74 5.81 13.44
C LEU A 35 -5.82 5.13 12.06
N LEU A 36 -6.95 4.50 11.76
CA LEU A 36 -7.16 3.80 10.48
C LEU A 36 -7.22 4.77 9.30
N GLU A 37 -7.86 5.92 9.47
CA GLU A 37 -7.90 6.97 8.45
C GLU A 37 -6.49 7.53 8.16
N ALA A 38 -5.70 7.80 9.20
CA ALA A 38 -4.30 8.21 9.03
C ALA A 38 -3.47 7.15 8.29
N GLU A 39 -3.69 5.88 8.59
CA GLU A 39 -3.04 4.76 7.89
C GLU A 39 -3.44 4.68 6.42
N ILE A 40 -4.74 4.88 6.11
CA ILE A 40 -5.24 4.93 4.73
C ILE A 40 -4.54 6.04 3.94
N VAL A 41 -4.40 7.24 4.53
CA VAL A 41 -3.68 8.35 3.90
C VAL A 41 -2.22 7.96 3.63
N ARG A 42 -1.54 7.37 4.61
CA ARG A 42 -0.14 6.94 4.47
C ARG A 42 0.05 5.92 3.35
N VAL A 43 -0.79 4.88 3.30
CA VAL A 43 -0.72 3.82 2.29
C VAL A 43 -1.06 4.36 0.90
N THR A 44 -2.06 5.24 0.81
CA THR A 44 -2.45 5.88 -0.45
C THR A 44 -1.30 6.72 -1.03
N ALA A 45 -0.69 7.58 -0.21
CA ALA A 45 0.45 8.41 -0.62
C ALA A 45 1.65 7.55 -1.08
N HIS A 46 1.92 6.44 -0.39
CA HIS A 46 2.99 5.53 -0.80
C HIS A 46 2.68 4.83 -2.14
N ARG A 47 1.43 4.37 -2.34
CA ARG A 47 0.98 3.76 -3.60
C ARG A 47 1.16 4.73 -4.77
N GLU A 48 0.73 5.98 -4.61
CA GLU A 48 0.86 7.02 -5.63
C GLU A 48 2.31 7.32 -5.96
N LYS A 49 3.17 7.44 -4.95
CA LYS A 49 4.62 7.59 -5.14
C LYS A 49 5.20 6.45 -5.98
N VAL A 50 4.88 5.20 -5.65
CA VAL A 50 5.36 4.03 -6.41
C VAL A 50 4.82 4.03 -7.84
N ALA A 51 3.55 4.40 -8.06
CA ALA A 51 2.97 4.50 -9.40
C ALA A 51 3.66 5.58 -10.26
N ALA A 52 3.96 6.74 -9.68
CA ALA A 52 4.70 7.81 -10.37
C ALA A 52 6.11 7.36 -10.79
N HIS A 53 6.80 6.59 -9.94
CA HIS A 53 8.10 6.01 -10.30
C HIS A 53 8.01 5.01 -11.46
N LYS A 54 6.95 4.19 -11.54
CA LYS A 54 6.75 3.27 -12.67
C LYS A 54 6.54 4.02 -13.98
N LEU A 55 5.68 5.03 -14.00
CA LEU A 55 5.42 5.84 -15.20
C LEU A 55 6.68 6.58 -15.68
N ALA A 56 7.50 7.11 -14.76
CA ALA A 56 8.77 7.74 -15.09
C ALA A 56 9.78 6.75 -15.69
N ALA A 57 9.83 5.52 -15.16
CA ALA A 57 10.69 4.46 -15.71
C ALA A 57 10.21 4.02 -17.10
N GLU A 58 8.90 3.82 -17.30
CA GLU A 58 8.33 3.45 -18.60
C GLU A 58 8.59 4.51 -19.68
N ALA A 59 8.57 5.80 -19.33
CA ALA A 59 8.91 6.88 -20.26
C ALA A 59 10.41 6.87 -20.64
N PHE A 60 11.30 6.50 -19.71
CA PHE A 60 12.73 6.40 -19.98
C PHE A 60 13.06 5.22 -20.90
N PHE A 61 12.46 4.05 -20.66
CA PHE A 61 12.67 2.84 -21.47
C PHE A 61 11.93 2.81 -22.81
N ARG A 62 10.97 3.73 -23.06
CA ARG A 62 10.33 3.90 -24.38
C ARG A 62 11.06 4.91 -25.28
N SER A 63 12.22 5.43 -24.87
CA SER A 63 13.09 6.14 -25.81
C SER A 63 13.47 5.18 -26.94
N PRO A 64 13.14 5.48 -28.20
CA PRO A 64 13.47 4.59 -29.30
C PRO A 64 14.97 4.68 -29.55
N ASP A 65 15.72 3.70 -29.05
CA ASP A 65 17.02 3.35 -29.63
C ASP A 65 16.79 2.61 -30.95
N THR A 66 16.13 3.29 -31.89
CA THR A 66 15.85 2.86 -33.27
C THR A 66 15.28 4.04 -34.06
N ALA A 67 16.08 5.11 -34.17
CA ALA A 67 15.92 6.10 -35.24
C ALA A 67 17.30 6.59 -35.71
N GLN A 68 18.18 5.64 -36.06
CA GLN A 68 19.24 5.83 -37.04
C GLN A 68 19.67 4.48 -37.60
N GLY A 69 18.86 3.97 -38.54
CA GLY A 69 19.32 3.08 -39.58
C GLY A 69 18.93 3.68 -40.92
N SER A 70 19.91 4.12 -41.71
CA SER A 70 19.98 4.12 -43.19
C SER A 70 21.13 5.00 -43.66
#